data_AF-A0A067PND1-F1
#
_entry.id   AF-A0A067PND1-F1
#
_cell.length_a   1.000
_cell.length_b   1.000
_cell.length_c   1.000
_cell.angle_alpha   90.00
_cell.angle_beta   90.00
_cell.angle_gamma   90.00
#
_symmetry.space_group_name_H-M   'P 1'
#
loop_
_entity.id
_entity.type
_entity.pdbx_description
1 polymer ?
#
loop_
_entity_poly.entity_id
_entity_poly.type
_entity_poly.pdbx_seq_one_letter_code
_entity_poly.pdbx_strand_id
1 'polypeptide(L)'
;MLVVEKEGRSGRTAIRDCSDLALYGFSIMCKHILNAQVSIRAPCCKQWFDCAECHAETQDHKLAKTTEMVFLCKKCKKAFRKDMTAYEESDEFCPHCDNHYVVEAKTPQAVLGLEGEDPRIDARLLRDNRIKRETQMLFDEEELAERLG
;
A
#
# COMPACT_ATOMS: atom_id res chain seq x y z
N MET A 1 39.15 -24.37 37.72
CA MET A 1 38.44 -24.99 36.60
C MET A 1 37.02 -24.46 36.60
N LEU A 2 36.76 -23.38 35.89
CA LEU A 2 35.46 -22.99 35.33
C LEU A 2 35.80 -22.06 34.16
N VAL A 3 35.84 -22.65 32.97
CA VAL A 3 36.10 -22.00 31.70
C VAL A 3 34.79 -21.33 31.29
N VAL A 4 34.77 -19.99 31.26
CA VAL A 4 33.67 -19.24 30.64
C VAL A 4 34.06 -19.03 29.18
N GLU A 5 33.38 -19.75 28.30
CA GLU A 5 33.60 -19.72 26.87
C GLU A 5 33.27 -18.33 26.30
N LYS A 6 34.15 -17.85 25.42
CA LYS A 6 33.98 -16.63 24.64
C LYS A 6 33.28 -16.97 23.33
N GLU A 7 32.21 -16.24 23.04
CA GLU A 7 31.82 -15.84 21.69
C GLU A 7 31.33 -14.38 21.80
N GLY A 8 31.77 -13.38 21.04
CA GLY A 8 32.52 -13.36 19.80
C GLY A 8 31.78 -12.47 18.80
N ARG A 9 32.23 -11.21 18.64
CA ARG A 9 31.86 -10.26 17.54
C ARG A 9 30.36 -9.87 17.50
N SER A 10 29.91 -8.72 17.00
CA SER A 10 30.47 -7.57 16.30
C SER A 10 29.46 -6.43 16.54
N GLY A 11 29.91 -5.21 16.81
CA GLY A 11 29.83 -4.20 15.76
C GLY A 11 28.56 -3.37 15.87
N ARG A 12 28.69 -2.19 16.52
CA ARG A 12 27.76 -1.08 16.38
C ARG A 12 27.61 -0.75 14.88
N THR A 13 26.53 -1.15 14.24
CA THR A 13 26.15 -0.56 12.96
C THR A 13 25.37 0.70 13.27
N ALA A 14 26.12 1.77 13.52
CA ALA A 14 25.64 3.10 13.19
C ALA A 14 25.23 3.04 11.71
N ILE A 15 23.96 3.28 11.41
CA ILE A 15 23.45 3.46 10.05
C ILE A 15 24.06 4.76 9.55
N ARG A 16 25.33 4.68 9.15
CA ARG A 16 26.08 5.65 8.38
C ARG A 16 26.09 5.05 6.99
N ASP A 17 25.72 5.86 6.01
CA ASP A 17 25.80 5.58 4.58
C ASP A 17 24.52 5.03 3.93
N CYS A 18 24.00 5.87 3.04
CA CYS A 18 22.73 5.74 2.33
C CYS A 18 22.87 4.87 1.06
N SER A 19 23.96 4.11 0.92
CA SER A 19 24.36 3.43 -0.33
C SER A 19 24.21 1.91 -0.32
N ASP A 20 24.03 1.26 0.83
CA ASP A 20 23.91 -0.22 0.93
C ASP A 20 22.46 -0.74 0.89
N LEU A 21 21.49 0.13 0.53
CA LEU A 21 20.08 -0.24 0.38
C LEU A 21 19.75 -0.99 -0.93
N ALA A 22 20.74 -1.26 -1.78
CA ALA A 22 20.53 -1.84 -3.11
C ALA A 22 20.54 -3.39 -3.15
N LEU A 23 20.78 -4.08 -2.02
CA LEU A 23 20.86 -5.56 -1.98
C LEU A 23 19.75 -6.25 -1.18
N TYR A 24 18.87 -5.50 -0.52
CA TYR A 24 17.62 -6.02 0.03
C TYR A 24 16.48 -5.35 -0.73
N GLY A 25 15.67 -6.14 -1.41
CA GLY A 25 14.51 -5.69 -2.20
C GLY A 25 13.43 -5.02 -1.36
N PHE A 26 13.74 -3.85 -0.81
CA PHE A 26 12.81 -2.95 -0.16
C PHE A 26 12.14 -2.15 -1.26
N SER A 27 10.97 -2.62 -1.73
CA SER A 27 10.17 -1.87 -2.70
C SER A 27 9.92 -0.48 -2.13
N ILE A 28 10.51 0.54 -2.77
CA ILE A 28 10.60 1.93 -2.30
C ILE A 28 9.21 2.60 -2.22
N MET A 29 8.15 1.91 -2.63
CA MET A 29 6.76 2.38 -2.59
C MET A 29 5.83 1.28 -2.06
N CYS A 30 4.91 1.64 -1.16
CA CYS A 30 3.79 0.77 -0.79
C CYS A 30 2.93 0.54 -2.05
N LYS A 31 2.66 -0.73 -2.36
CA LYS A 31 1.76 -1.11 -3.46
C LYS A 31 0.31 -0.69 -3.18
N HIS A 32 -0.04 -0.58 -1.90
CA HIS A 32 -1.40 -0.34 -1.43
C HIS A 32 -1.77 1.15 -1.34
N ILE A 33 -0.82 2.01 -0.96
CA ILE A 33 -1.01 3.46 -0.81
C ILE A 33 0.12 4.19 -1.53
N LEU A 34 -0.18 4.72 -2.72
CA LEU A 34 0.82 5.39 -3.56
C LEU A 34 1.31 6.72 -2.95
N ASN A 35 0.48 7.37 -2.15
CA ASN A 35 0.75 8.69 -1.57
C ASN A 35 1.19 8.62 -0.09
N ALA A 36 1.78 7.50 0.35
CA ALA A 36 2.19 7.32 1.75
C ALA A 36 3.37 8.25 2.11
N GLN A 37 3.12 9.25 2.96
CA GLN A 37 4.09 10.28 3.37
C GLN A 37 4.94 9.92 4.59
N VAL A 38 4.51 8.91 5.36
CA VAL A 38 5.17 8.46 6.58
C VAL A 38 5.36 6.95 6.55
N SER A 39 6.39 6.48 7.22
CA SER A 39 6.59 5.06 7.51
C SER A 39 6.34 4.83 9.00
N ILE A 40 5.63 3.75 9.32
CA ILE A 40 5.25 3.37 10.67
C ILE A 40 6.21 2.30 11.17
N ARG A 41 6.69 2.42 12.41
CA ARG A 41 7.46 1.36 13.05
C ARG A 41 6.50 0.37 13.70
N ALA A 42 6.50 -0.87 13.21
CA ALA A 42 5.71 -1.94 13.82
C ALA A 42 6.30 -2.35 15.17
N PRO A 43 5.54 -2.34 16.28
CA PRO A 43 6.05 -2.70 17.61
C PRO A 43 6.38 -4.20 17.73
N CYS A 44 5.75 -5.05 16.90
CA CYS A 44 5.98 -6.49 16.86
C CYS A 44 7.33 -6.88 16.24
N CYS A 45 7.66 -6.37 15.05
CA CYS A 45 8.90 -6.72 14.32
C CYS A 45 10.04 -5.72 14.52
N LYS A 46 9.74 -4.53 15.06
CA LYS A 46 10.65 -3.36 15.11
C LYS A 46 11.14 -2.89 13.72
N GLN A 47 10.45 -3.30 12.66
CA GLN A 47 10.70 -2.93 11.26
C GLN A 47 9.78 -1.79 10.83
N TRP A 48 10.15 -1.14 9.72
CA TRP A 48 9.43 0.00 9.15
C TRP A 48 8.56 -0.44 7.99
N PHE A 49 7.30 -0.03 8.02
CA PHE A 49 6.33 -0.32 6.96
C PHE A 49 5.50 0.92 6.66
N ASP A 50 5.13 1.10 5.41
CA ASP A 50 4.34 2.25 4.97
C ASP A 50 2.82 2.06 5.20
N CYS A 51 2.37 0.82 5.29
CA CYS A 51 0.97 0.45 5.33
C CYS A 51 0.81 -0.91 6.05
N ALA A 52 -0.34 -1.14 6.70
CA ALA A 52 -0.60 -2.37 7.46
C ALA A 52 -0.62 -3.63 6.57
N GLU A 53 -1.05 -3.49 5.32
CA GLU A 53 -1.06 -4.57 4.32
C GLU A 53 0.36 -5.00 3.95
N CYS A 54 1.31 -4.06 3.81
CA CYS A 54 2.73 -4.41 3.60
C CYS A 54 3.33 -5.15 4.80
N HIS A 55 2.88 -4.89 6.03
CA HIS A 55 3.28 -5.70 7.19
C HIS A 55 2.72 -7.13 7.07
N ALA A 56 1.44 -7.27 6.73
CA ALA A 56 0.79 -8.58 6.60
C ALA A 56 1.39 -9.45 5.48
N GLU A 57 1.87 -8.86 4.38
CA GLU A 57 2.53 -9.59 3.30
C GLU A 57 3.94 -10.06 3.66
N THR A 58 4.64 -9.30 4.52
CA THR A 58 6.04 -9.57 4.86
C THR A 58 6.20 -10.37 6.14
N GLN A 59 5.16 -10.48 6.97
CA GLN A 59 5.22 -11.05 8.31
C GLN A 59 4.05 -12.00 8.56
N ASP A 60 4.32 -13.14 9.18
CA ASP A 60 3.32 -14.19 9.46
C ASP A 60 2.42 -13.91 10.69
N HIS A 61 2.35 -12.67 11.18
CA HIS A 61 1.57 -12.32 12.37
C HIS A 61 0.83 -11.01 12.23
N LYS A 62 -0.21 -10.84 13.05
CA LYS A 62 -1.03 -9.61 13.07
C LYS A 62 -0.30 -8.48 13.79
N LEU A 63 -0.44 -7.27 13.26
CA LEU A 63 0.13 -6.06 13.85
C LEU A 63 -0.40 -5.83 15.28
N ALA A 64 0.52 -5.71 16.24
CA ALA A 64 0.16 -5.39 17.62
C ALA A 64 -0.30 -3.93 17.73
N LYS A 65 -1.45 -3.71 18.36
CA LYS A 65 -2.00 -2.36 18.59
C LYS A 65 -1.35 -1.76 19.83
N THR A 66 -0.72 -0.60 19.67
CA THR A 66 -0.15 0.19 20.77
C THR A 66 -0.76 1.57 20.77
N THR A 67 -0.84 2.19 21.95
CA THR A 67 -1.34 3.56 22.11
C THR A 67 -0.34 4.59 21.62
N GLU A 68 0.96 4.29 21.75
CA GLU A 68 2.05 5.12 21.24
C GLU A 68 2.52 4.55 19.89
N MET A 69 2.50 5.38 18.86
CA MET A 69 2.98 5.02 17.52
C MET A 69 4.20 5.87 17.15
N VAL A 70 5.19 5.23 16.52
CA VAL A 70 6.41 5.91 16.07
C VAL A 70 6.36 6.00 14.55
N PHE A 71 6.42 7.23 14.06
CA PHE A 71 6.36 7.56 12.64
C PHE A 71 7.70 8.12 12.16
N LEU A 72 8.02 7.87 10.89
CA LEU A 72 9.16 8.45 10.19
C LEU A 72 8.63 9.27 9.03
N CYS A 73 8.85 10.58 9.06
CA CYS A 73 8.44 11.46 7.96
C CYS A 73 9.36 11.25 6.76
N LYS A 74 8.82 10.95 5.57
CA LYS A 74 9.65 10.75 4.37
C LYS A 74 10.25 12.04 3.82
N LYS A 75 9.59 13.18 4.01
CA LYS A 75 10.12 14.49 3.61
C LYS A 75 11.37 14.89 4.41
N CYS A 76 11.33 14.64 5.71
CA CYS A 76 12.28 15.23 6.66
C CYS A 76 13.18 14.17 7.31
N LYS A 77 12.89 12.89 7.08
CA LYS A 77 13.61 11.69 7.56
C LYS A 77 13.82 11.65 9.07
N LYS A 78 13.04 12.42 9.83
CA LYS A 78 13.07 12.46 11.29
C LYS A 78 11.96 11.56 11.84
N ALA A 79 12.32 10.76 12.85
CA ALA A 79 11.39 9.91 13.57
C ALA A 79 10.77 10.71 14.72
N PHE A 80 9.45 10.63 14.85
CA PHE A 80 8.69 11.25 15.94
C PHE A 80 7.70 10.24 16.52
N ARG A 81 7.27 10.49 17.76
CA ARG A 81 6.29 9.64 18.46
C ARG A 81 5.00 10.42 18.60
N LYS A 82 3.88 9.73 18.41
CA LYS A 82 2.56 10.30 18.60
C LYS A 82 1.68 9.32 19.37
N ASP A 83 0.94 9.85 20.33
CA ASP A 83 -0.02 9.10 21.13
C ASP A 83 -1.39 9.15 20.44
N MET A 84 -1.96 7.98 20.19
CA MET A 84 -3.25 7.81 19.49
C MET A 84 -4.46 8.02 20.41
N THR A 85 -4.25 8.29 21.70
CA THR A 85 -5.32 8.47 22.68
C THR A 85 -5.87 9.90 22.72
N ALA A 86 -5.06 10.89 22.35
CA ALA A 86 -5.43 12.30 22.29
C ALA A 86 -5.08 12.82 20.89
N TYR A 87 -5.99 12.59 19.94
CA TYR A 87 -5.83 13.00 18.55
C TYR A 87 -6.51 14.37 18.34
N GLU A 88 -5.72 15.41 18.10
CA GLU A 88 -6.18 16.76 17.79
C GLU A 88 -5.75 17.17 16.36
N GLU A 89 -6.41 18.14 15.74
CA GLU A 89 -6.14 18.59 14.35
C GLU A 89 -4.70 19.11 14.17
N SER A 90 -4.07 19.62 15.24
CA SER A 90 -2.65 20.00 15.22
C SER A 90 -1.70 18.83 14.99
N ASP A 91 -2.19 17.60 15.21
CA ASP A 91 -1.41 16.38 15.13
C ASP A 91 -1.37 15.80 13.73
N GLU A 92 -2.09 16.36 12.76
CA GLU A 92 -2.06 15.90 11.38
C GLU A 92 -0.74 16.24 10.66
N PHE A 93 0.10 17.05 11.32
CA PHE A 93 1.34 17.59 10.77
C PHE A 93 2.58 17.03 11.47
N CYS A 94 3.66 16.89 10.70
CA CYS A 94 4.96 16.54 11.23
C CYS A 94 5.56 17.74 12.01
N PRO A 95 5.98 17.58 13.28
CA PRO A 95 6.51 18.67 14.12
C PRO A 95 7.86 19.22 13.66
N HIS A 96 8.44 18.64 12.60
CA HIS A 96 9.75 19.03 12.09
C HIS A 96 9.72 19.79 10.77
N CYS A 97 8.60 19.76 10.04
CA CYS A 97 8.52 20.35 8.70
C CYS A 97 7.10 20.57 8.18
N ASP A 98 6.11 20.52 9.08
CA ASP A 98 4.70 20.83 8.79
C ASP A 98 4.12 20.04 7.63
N ASN A 99 4.65 18.84 7.39
CA ASN A 99 4.11 17.96 6.37
C ASN A 99 2.83 17.30 6.89
N HIS A 100 1.72 17.58 6.23
CA HIS A 100 0.46 16.89 6.47
C HIS A 100 0.59 15.41 6.10
N TYR A 101 0.50 14.53 7.10
CA TYR A 101 0.70 13.09 6.89
C TYR A 101 -0.62 12.30 6.83
N VAL A 102 -1.74 12.93 7.18
CA VAL A 102 -3.08 12.34 7.15
C VAL A 102 -3.75 12.72 5.82
N VAL A 103 -3.26 12.11 4.74
CA VAL A 103 -3.76 12.37 3.39
C VAL A 103 -4.70 11.27 2.92
N GLU A 104 -5.68 11.62 2.09
CA GLU A 104 -6.54 10.64 1.44
C GLU A 104 -5.72 9.59 0.69
N ALA A 105 -5.99 8.32 0.99
CA ALA A 105 -5.26 7.20 0.44
C ALA A 105 -5.58 7.04 -1.06
N LYS A 106 -4.60 7.29 -1.93
CA LYS A 106 -4.68 6.98 -3.36
C LYS A 106 -4.38 5.49 -3.56
N THR A 107 -5.43 4.70 -3.77
CA THR A 107 -5.31 3.30 -4.18
C THR A 107 -5.09 3.21 -5.70
N PRO A 108 -4.34 2.21 -6.17
CA PRO A 108 -4.17 2.00 -7.61
C PRO A 108 -5.51 1.57 -8.22
N GLN A 109 -6.21 2.50 -8.87
CA GLN A 109 -7.41 2.17 -9.63
C GLN A 109 -6.97 1.47 -10.93
N ALA A 110 -7.29 0.18 -11.07
CA ALA A 110 -7.09 -0.54 -12.31
C ALA A 110 -8.04 0.02 -13.37
N VAL A 111 -7.56 0.97 -14.17
CA VAL A 111 -8.27 1.43 -15.37
C VAL A 111 -8.06 0.36 -16.43
N LEU A 112 -9.12 -0.41 -16.74
CA LEU A 112 -9.12 -1.34 -17.87
C LEU A 112 -9.13 -0.50 -19.15
N GLY A 113 -7.94 -0.18 -19.66
CA GLY A 113 -7.78 0.45 -20.96
C GLY A 113 -8.20 -0.53 -22.04
N LEU A 114 -9.32 -0.27 -22.71
CA LEU A 114 -9.66 -0.96 -23.94
C LEU A 114 -8.73 -0.39 -25.01
N GLU A 115 -7.76 -1.16 -25.47
CA GLU A 115 -6.90 -0.77 -26.61
C GLU A 115 -7.77 -0.77 -27.88
N GLY A 116 -8.43 0.35 -28.14
CA GLY A 116 -9.12 0.58 -29.39
C GLY A 116 -8.09 0.92 -30.46
N GLU A 117 -7.83 -0.02 -31.37
CA GLU A 117 -7.20 0.32 -32.65
C GLU A 117 -8.04 1.36 -33.41
N ASP A 118 -7.43 2.00 -34.41
CA ASP A 118 -7.98 3.13 -35.17
C ASP A 118 -9.49 2.94 -35.48
N PRO A 119 -10.36 3.90 -35.09
CA PRO A 119 -11.81 3.87 -35.34
C PRO A 119 -12.24 3.60 -36.78
N ARG A 120 -11.33 3.79 -37.75
CA ARG A 120 -11.56 3.51 -39.16
C ARG A 120 -11.47 2.02 -39.51
N ILE A 121 -10.74 1.23 -38.71
CA ILE A 121 -10.44 -0.18 -38.97
C ILE A 121 -11.39 -1.09 -38.17
N ASP A 122 -11.66 -0.77 -36.90
CA ASP A 122 -12.59 -1.56 -36.07
C ASP A 122 -13.79 -0.75 -35.58
N ALA A 123 -14.89 -0.83 -36.33
CA ALA A 123 -16.14 -0.13 -36.02
C ALA A 123 -16.89 -0.70 -34.79
N ARG A 124 -16.42 -1.82 -34.21
CA ARG A 124 -17.10 -2.50 -33.09
C ARG A 124 -17.10 -1.70 -31.79
N LEU A 125 -16.14 -0.79 -31.62
CA LEU A 125 -16.04 0.07 -30.43
C LEU A 125 -16.80 1.41 -30.59
N LEU A 126 -17.30 1.74 -31.79
CA LEU A 126 -18.13 2.92 -32.01
C LEU A 126 -19.58 2.65 -31.64
N ARG A 127 -20.13 3.44 -30.72
CA ARG A 127 -21.57 3.41 -30.43
C ARG A 127 -22.32 4.34 -31.40
N ASP A 128 -23.19 3.76 -32.22
CA ASP A 128 -24.15 4.53 -33.02
C ASP A 128 -25.43 4.78 -32.22
N ASN A 129 -25.72 6.04 -31.90
CA ASN A 129 -26.89 6.44 -31.11
C ASN A 129 -28.21 6.44 -31.91
N ARG A 130 -28.16 6.19 -33.23
CA ARG A 130 -29.36 6.18 -34.10
C ARG A 130 -30.10 4.85 -34.07
N ILE A 131 -29.40 3.78 -33.71
CA ILE A 131 -29.97 2.42 -33.64
C ILE A 131 -30.52 2.24 -32.23
N LYS A 132 -31.84 2.05 -32.10
CA LYS A 132 -32.44 1.59 -30.83
C LYS A 132 -31.88 0.20 -30.55
N ARG A 133 -31.06 0.08 -29.51
CA ARG A 133 -30.63 -1.22 -29.01
C ARG A 133 -31.85 -1.88 -28.40
N GLU A 134 -32.45 -2.83 -29.11
CA GLU A 134 -33.37 -3.76 -28.47
C GLU A 134 -32.55 -4.52 -27.42
N THR A 135 -33.03 -4.52 -26.18
CA THR A 135 -32.44 -5.28 -25.09
C THR A 135 -32.54 -6.74 -25.48
N GLN A 136 -31.54 -7.27 -26.18
CA GLN A 136 -31.49 -8.67 -26.54
C GLN A 136 -31.16 -9.43 -25.25
N MET A 137 -32.21 -9.72 -24.48
CA MET A 137 -32.17 -10.66 -23.38
C MET A 137 -31.86 -12.00 -24.05
N LEU A 138 -30.61 -12.43 -23.98
CA LEU A 138 -30.06 -13.53 -24.79
C LEU A 138 -30.65 -14.91 -24.44
N PHE A 139 -31.63 -14.99 -23.56
CA PHE A 139 -32.39 -16.20 -23.26
C PHE A 139 -33.82 -15.78 -22.91
N ASP A 140 -34.78 -16.12 -23.78
CA ASP A 140 -36.18 -16.14 -23.40
C ASP A 140 -36.36 -17.31 -22.40
N GLU A 141 -36.86 -17.04 -21.19
CA GLU A 141 -36.97 -18.02 -20.11
C GLU A 141 -37.79 -19.27 -20.52
N GLU A 142 -38.74 -19.11 -21.45
CA GLU A 142 -39.51 -20.22 -22.03
C GLU A 142 -38.65 -21.16 -22.90
N GLU A 143 -37.72 -20.64 -23.71
CA GLU A 143 -36.87 -21.47 -24.59
C GLU A 143 -35.84 -22.27 -23.77
N LEU A 144 -35.36 -21.71 -22.65
CA LEU A 144 -34.43 -22.39 -21.76
C LEU A 144 -35.11 -23.55 -21.01
N ALA A 145 -36.38 -23.40 -20.66
CA ALA A 145 -37.16 -24.42 -19.96
C ALA A 145 -37.43 -25.65 -20.85
N GLU A 146 -37.67 -25.46 -22.16
CA GLU A 146 -37.90 -26.58 -23.09
C GLU A 146 -36.64 -27.41 -23.37
N ARG A 147 -35.43 -26.81 -23.34
CA ARG A 147 -34.17 -27.52 -23.60
C ARG A 147 -33.58 -28.23 -22.38
N LEU A 148 -34.05 -27.91 -21.18
CA LEU A 148 -33.65 -28.56 -19.93
C LEU A 148 -34.63 -29.66 -19.50
N GLY A 149 -35.63 -29.97 -20.33
CA GLY A 149 -36.56 -31.09 -20.16
C GLY A 149 -35.90 -32.46 -20.29
#